data_AF-A0A3S1DJG5-F1
#
_entry.id   AF-A0A3S1DJG5-F1
#
_cell.length_a   1.000
_cell.length_b   1.000
_cell.length_c   1.000
_cell.angle_alpha   90.00
_cell.angle_beta   90.00
_cell.angle_gamma   90.00
#
_symmetry.space_group_name_H-M   'P 1'
#
loop_
_entity.id
_entity.type
_entity.pdbx_description
1 polymer ?
#
loop_
_entity_poly.entity_id
_entity_poly.type
_entity_poly.pdbx_seq_one_letter_code
_entity_poly.pdbx_strand_id
1 'polypeptide(L)'
;PATIPPEGSLATDTLRFTRGATRQQMVDKLLADQKKLVDDVWQRRAPDLPLASVDDFVILASIVEKETGKGDERSRVAAVFLNRLAKGMRLQSDPTIIYGLFGGKGKPADRPIYQSDIKKPTPYNTYLINGLPPTPIANPGRAALEAVANPSKTDDLYFVADGTGGHVFAATLAEHNENVARYRALQKKLADEAAKAGAAKADAAKVEGQTDAPVDGDTGAAQ
;
A
#
# COMPACT_ATOMS: atom_id res chain seq x y z
N PRO A 1 6.78 22.40 14.66
CA PRO A 1 6.63 21.97 16.07
C PRO A 1 8.03 21.95 16.68
N ALA A 2 8.15 22.09 18.00
CA ALA A 2 9.45 21.99 18.66
C ALA A 2 10.05 20.58 18.57
N THR A 3 9.19 19.57 18.48
CA THR A 3 9.52 18.15 18.34
C THR A 3 8.71 17.52 17.22
N ILE A 4 9.27 16.49 16.55
CA ILE A 4 8.53 15.73 15.55
C ILE A 4 7.63 14.74 16.29
N PRO A 5 6.30 14.75 16.05
CA PRO A 5 5.39 13.77 16.65
C PRO A 5 5.77 12.33 16.29
N PRO A 6 5.56 11.35 17.18
CA PRO A 6 5.75 9.93 16.85
C PRO A 6 4.88 9.49 15.65
N GLU A 7 5.36 8.54 14.87
CA GLU A 7 4.57 7.95 13.78
C GLU A 7 3.30 7.28 14.35
N GLY A 8 2.17 7.43 13.67
CA GLY A 8 0.88 6.91 14.15
C GLY A 8 0.09 7.87 15.05
N SER A 9 0.71 8.97 15.51
CA SER A 9 0.13 9.85 16.52
C SER A 9 -0.69 11.02 15.98
N LEU A 10 -0.66 11.29 14.67
CA LEU A 10 -1.35 12.44 14.08
C LEU A 10 -2.63 12.05 13.36
N ALA A 11 -3.69 12.82 13.57
CA ALA A 11 -4.95 12.63 12.86
C ALA A 11 -4.77 12.94 11.37
N THR A 12 -5.43 12.14 10.52
CA THR A 12 -5.36 12.27 9.06
C THR A 12 -6.62 12.89 8.44
N ASP A 13 -7.48 13.50 9.26
CA ASP A 13 -8.71 14.16 8.83
C ASP A 13 -8.51 15.67 8.58
N THR A 14 -9.55 16.32 8.06
CA THR A 14 -9.59 17.74 7.78
C THR A 14 -9.44 18.57 9.06
N LEU A 15 -8.31 19.26 9.19
CA LEU A 15 -8.05 20.16 10.31
C LEU A 15 -8.72 21.52 10.10
N ARG A 16 -9.67 21.85 10.97
CA ARG A 16 -10.21 23.21 11.09
C ARG A 16 -9.40 24.02 12.09
N PHE A 17 -8.95 25.21 11.68
CA PHE A 17 -8.17 26.12 12.52
C PHE A 17 -8.57 27.57 12.28
N THR A 18 -8.27 28.44 13.23
CA THR A 18 -8.51 29.89 13.13
C THR A 18 -7.29 30.60 12.56
N ARG A 19 -7.52 31.70 11.82
CA ARG A 19 -6.43 32.55 11.33
C ARG A 19 -5.58 33.03 12.51
N GLY A 20 -4.25 32.88 12.40
CA GLY A 20 -3.30 33.21 13.45
C GLY A 20 -2.89 32.02 14.34
N ALA A 21 -3.49 30.84 14.15
CA ALA A 21 -3.06 29.63 14.85
C ALA A 21 -1.59 29.29 14.52
N THR A 22 -0.81 28.98 15.56
CA THR A 22 0.57 28.56 15.42
C THR A 22 0.67 27.12 14.92
N ARG A 23 1.82 26.78 14.32
CA ARG A 23 2.11 25.40 13.93
C ARG A 23 2.03 24.42 15.11
N GLN A 24 2.43 24.86 16.31
CA GLN A 24 2.37 23.99 17.50
C GLN A 24 0.92 23.70 17.90
N GLN A 25 0.05 24.71 17.93
CA GLN A 25 -1.37 24.52 18.21
C GLN A 25 -2.07 23.58 17.21
N MET A 26 -1.68 23.64 15.92
CA MET A 26 -2.18 22.70 14.92
C MET A 26 -1.75 21.26 15.21
N VAL A 27 -0.48 21.05 15.57
CA VAL A 27 0.05 19.72 15.92
C VAL A 27 -0.59 19.18 17.19
N ASP A 28 -0.73 20.01 18.23
CA ASP A 28 -1.37 19.62 19.50
C ASP A 28 -2.82 19.20 19.27
N LYS A 29 -3.54 19.91 18.39
CA LYS A 29 -4.88 19.55 17.99
C LYS A 29 -4.92 18.19 17.27
N LEU A 30 -4.03 17.95 16.30
CA LEU A 30 -3.98 16.67 15.56
C LEU A 30 -3.65 15.49 16.49
N LEU A 31 -2.76 15.69 17.46
CA LEU A 31 -2.43 14.70 18.50
C LEU A 31 -3.65 14.37 19.35
N ALA A 32 -4.37 15.40 19.83
CA ALA A 32 -5.56 15.23 20.64
C ALA A 32 -6.70 14.54 19.86
N ASP A 33 -6.90 14.93 18.60
CA ASP A 33 -7.91 14.34 17.73
C ASP A 33 -7.60 12.86 17.43
N GLN A 34 -6.34 12.50 17.16
CA GLN A 34 -5.94 11.12 16.92
C GLN A 34 -6.09 10.27 18.18
N LYS A 35 -5.65 10.77 19.32
CA LYS A 35 -5.82 10.07 20.60
C LYS A 35 -7.29 9.77 20.86
N LYS A 36 -8.16 10.77 20.71
CA LYS A 36 -9.60 10.60 20.87
C LYS A 36 -10.15 9.56 19.90
N LEU A 37 -9.76 9.61 18.63
CA LEU A 37 -10.19 8.66 17.61
C LEU A 37 -9.79 7.23 17.96
N VAL A 38 -8.53 7.01 18.33
CA VAL A 38 -8.00 5.70 18.72
C VAL A 38 -8.76 5.17 19.94
N ASP A 39 -8.92 5.98 20.98
CA ASP A 39 -9.64 5.59 22.20
C ASP A 39 -11.11 5.21 21.90
N ASP A 40 -11.82 6.05 21.13
CA ASP A 40 -13.24 5.85 20.78
C ASP A 40 -13.47 4.60 19.91
N VAL A 41 -12.52 4.25 19.03
CA VAL A 41 -12.60 3.03 18.20
C VAL A 41 -12.20 1.81 19.01
N TRP A 42 -11.11 1.88 19.78
CA TRP A 42 -10.61 0.78 20.60
C TRP A 42 -11.64 0.32 21.64
N GLN A 43 -12.41 1.23 22.23
CA GLN A 43 -13.48 0.88 23.17
C GLN A 43 -14.61 0.05 22.54
N ARG A 44 -14.83 0.18 21.23
CA ARG A 44 -15.89 -0.50 20.48
C ARG A 44 -15.39 -1.70 19.67
N ARG A 45 -14.15 -2.12 19.88
CA ARG A 45 -13.55 -3.23 19.16
C ARG A 45 -14.24 -4.56 19.48
N ALA A 46 -14.08 -5.54 18.59
CA ALA A 46 -14.46 -6.92 18.86
C ALA A 46 -13.71 -7.46 20.11
N PRO A 47 -14.37 -8.24 20.98
CA PRO A 47 -13.81 -8.62 22.29
C PRO A 47 -12.57 -9.52 22.19
N ASP A 48 -12.48 -10.35 21.15
CA ASP A 48 -11.49 -11.43 21.04
C ASP A 48 -10.36 -11.13 20.04
N LEU A 49 -9.97 -9.85 19.90
CA LEU A 49 -8.86 -9.50 19.03
C LEU A 49 -7.52 -9.98 19.62
N PRO A 50 -6.64 -10.62 18.82
CA PRO A 50 -5.31 -11.05 19.25
C PRO A 50 -4.31 -9.89 19.36
N LEU A 51 -4.69 -8.82 20.07
CA LEU A 51 -3.90 -7.61 20.29
C LEU A 51 -3.79 -7.35 21.79
N ALA A 52 -2.58 -7.17 22.31
CA ALA A 52 -2.36 -7.04 23.75
C ALA A 52 -2.60 -5.61 24.26
N SER A 53 -2.50 -4.61 23.37
CA SER A 53 -2.54 -3.20 23.76
C SER A 53 -3.15 -2.29 22.68
N VAL A 54 -3.44 -1.05 23.08
CA VAL A 54 -3.80 0.04 22.15
C VAL A 54 -2.64 0.34 21.19
N ASP A 55 -1.41 0.21 21.65
CA ASP A 55 -0.24 0.46 20.80
C ASP A 55 -0.16 -0.58 19.67
N ASP A 56 -0.35 -1.87 19.98
CA ASP A 56 -0.42 -2.95 18.98
C ASP A 56 -1.53 -2.69 17.95
N PHE A 57 -2.66 -2.18 18.42
CA PHE A 57 -3.78 -1.80 17.58
C PHE A 57 -3.43 -0.69 16.59
N VAL A 58 -2.79 0.38 17.05
CA VAL A 58 -2.35 1.48 16.18
C VAL A 58 -1.26 1.00 15.21
N ILE A 59 -0.34 0.15 15.67
CA ILE A 59 0.70 -0.45 14.81
C ILE A 59 0.04 -1.24 13.68
N LEU A 60 -0.89 -2.15 14.00
CA LEU A 60 -1.53 -2.95 12.97
C LEU A 60 -2.40 -2.10 12.03
N ALA A 61 -3.12 -1.11 12.56
CA ALA A 61 -3.89 -0.17 11.74
C ALA A 61 -2.99 0.59 10.76
N SER A 62 -1.78 0.97 11.15
CA SER A 62 -0.82 1.63 10.26
C SER A 62 -0.33 0.74 9.12
N ILE A 63 -0.25 -0.58 9.35
CA ILE A 63 0.09 -1.55 8.31
C ILE A 63 -1.09 -1.68 7.33
N VAL A 64 -2.30 -1.87 7.85
CA VAL A 64 -3.53 -1.96 7.06
C VAL A 64 -3.78 -0.71 6.21
N GLU A 65 -3.52 0.48 6.74
CA GLU A 65 -3.58 1.77 6.04
C GLU A 65 -2.70 1.77 4.77
N LYS A 66 -1.51 1.17 4.86
CA LYS A 66 -0.55 1.14 3.74
C LYS A 66 -0.79 -0.01 2.77
N GLU A 67 -1.52 -1.04 3.17
CA GLU A 67 -1.72 -2.26 2.38
C GLU A 67 -2.80 -2.09 1.31
N THR A 68 -3.94 -1.49 1.64
CA THR A 68 -5.04 -1.30 0.68
C THR A 68 -5.68 0.07 0.75
N GLY A 69 -5.89 0.68 -0.42
CA GLY A 69 -6.71 1.87 -0.60
C GLY A 69 -8.20 1.56 -0.72
N LYS A 70 -8.58 0.32 -1.09
CA LYS A 70 -9.97 -0.07 -1.31
C LYS A 70 -10.71 -0.25 0.01
N GLY A 71 -11.77 0.54 0.21
CA GLY A 71 -12.61 0.53 1.41
C GLY A 71 -13.13 -0.86 1.75
N ASP A 72 -13.71 -1.53 0.76
CA ASP A 72 -14.45 -2.78 0.94
C ASP A 72 -13.56 -3.98 1.28
N GLU A 73 -12.27 -3.92 0.97
CA GLU A 73 -11.31 -5.00 1.27
C GLU A 73 -10.60 -4.80 2.60
N ARG A 74 -10.63 -3.58 3.17
CA ARG A 74 -9.77 -3.21 4.30
C ARG A 74 -10.03 -4.04 5.55
N SER A 75 -11.29 -4.33 5.87
CA SER A 75 -11.66 -5.20 6.99
C SER A 75 -11.22 -6.65 6.80
N ARG A 76 -11.12 -7.11 5.55
CA ARG A 76 -10.65 -8.46 5.21
C ARG A 76 -9.13 -8.56 5.22
N VAL A 77 -8.43 -7.52 4.77
CA VAL A 77 -6.97 -7.40 4.94
C VAL A 77 -6.60 -7.37 6.42
N ALA A 78 -7.32 -6.60 7.24
CA ALA A 78 -7.13 -6.61 8.69
C ALA A 78 -7.34 -8.00 9.29
N ALA A 79 -8.37 -8.73 8.86
CA ALA A 79 -8.62 -10.11 9.29
C ALA A 79 -7.44 -11.04 8.99
N VAL A 80 -6.83 -10.95 7.80
CA VAL A 80 -5.66 -11.78 7.45
C VAL A 80 -4.50 -11.55 8.42
N PHE A 81 -4.17 -10.30 8.73
CA PHE A 81 -3.08 -10.02 9.66
C PHE A 81 -3.39 -10.48 11.09
N LEU A 82 -4.62 -10.26 11.58
CA LEU A 82 -5.04 -10.74 12.90
C LEU A 82 -5.02 -12.27 12.99
N ASN A 83 -5.50 -12.96 11.97
CA ASN A 83 -5.45 -14.42 11.88
C ASN A 83 -4.01 -14.94 11.90
N ARG A 84 -3.10 -14.27 11.19
CA ARG A 84 -1.67 -14.59 11.21
C ARG A 84 -1.08 -14.40 12.60
N LEU A 85 -1.36 -13.28 13.27
CA LEU A 85 -0.90 -13.04 14.65
C LEU A 85 -1.40 -14.12 15.60
N ALA A 86 -2.68 -14.47 15.54
CA ALA A 86 -3.27 -15.51 16.36
C ALA A 86 -2.62 -16.89 16.14
N LYS A 87 -2.13 -17.16 14.93
CA LYS A 87 -1.41 -18.40 14.58
C LYS A 87 0.11 -18.33 14.75
N GLY A 88 0.65 -17.22 15.26
CA GLY A 88 2.10 -17.01 15.37
C GLY A 88 2.82 -16.95 14.02
N MET A 89 2.09 -16.68 12.94
CA MET A 89 2.64 -16.50 11.60
C MET A 89 3.21 -15.09 11.43
N ARG A 90 4.25 -14.98 10.61
CA ARG A 90 4.81 -13.67 10.22
C ARG A 90 3.81 -12.90 9.34
N LEU A 91 3.75 -11.58 9.51
CA LEU A 91 2.82 -10.73 8.77
C LEU A 91 3.18 -10.64 7.28
N GLN A 92 4.49 -10.57 6.96
CA GLN A 92 4.99 -10.50 5.58
C GLN A 92 4.35 -9.38 4.76
N SER A 93 4.32 -8.16 5.31
CA SER A 93 3.77 -6.97 4.65
C SER A 93 4.88 -6.11 4.03
N ASP A 94 4.78 -5.84 2.73
CA ASP A 94 5.75 -5.05 1.96
C ASP A 94 5.94 -3.61 2.48
N PRO A 95 4.87 -2.87 2.86
CA PRO A 95 5.00 -1.58 3.54
C PRO A 95 5.98 -1.56 4.72
N THR A 96 6.08 -2.65 5.47
CA THR A 96 6.97 -2.73 6.64
C THR A 96 8.45 -2.83 6.24
N ILE A 97 8.75 -3.48 5.11
CA ILE A 97 10.10 -3.47 4.51
C ILE A 97 10.45 -2.04 4.07
N ILE A 98 9.54 -1.39 3.34
CA ILE A 98 9.75 -0.03 2.83
C ILE A 98 10.05 0.92 3.99
N TYR A 99 9.24 0.89 5.04
CA TYR A 99 9.45 1.74 6.20
C TYR A 99 10.78 1.41 6.92
N GLY A 100 11.13 0.13 7.07
CA GLY A 100 12.40 -0.26 7.68
C GLY A 100 13.64 0.17 6.90
N LEU A 101 13.54 0.33 5.57
CA LEU A 101 14.66 0.73 4.71
C LEU A 101 14.75 2.24 4.48
N PHE A 102 13.61 2.92 4.39
CA PHE A 102 13.55 4.33 3.96
C PHE A 102 12.88 5.25 5.00
N GLY A 103 12.33 4.70 6.07
CA GLY A 103 11.54 5.43 7.07
C GLY A 103 10.26 6.05 6.48
N GLY A 104 9.72 7.04 7.19
CA GLY A 104 8.52 7.77 6.76
C GLY A 104 8.67 8.56 5.45
N LYS A 105 9.90 8.72 4.91
CA LYS A 105 10.13 9.33 3.59
C LYS A 105 9.63 8.43 2.44
N GLY A 106 9.54 7.12 2.68
CA GLY A 106 9.14 6.13 1.68
C GLY A 106 10.22 5.83 0.64
N LYS A 107 9.96 4.78 -0.14
CA LYS A 107 10.81 4.35 -1.26
C LYS A 107 10.62 5.27 -2.48
N PRO A 108 11.66 5.53 -3.29
CA PRO A 108 11.52 6.17 -4.61
C PRO A 108 10.43 5.49 -5.45
N ALA A 109 9.65 6.28 -6.20
CA ALA A 109 8.49 5.79 -6.94
C ALA A 109 8.86 4.81 -8.08
N ASP A 110 10.02 5.01 -8.68
CA ASP A 110 10.58 4.28 -9.83
C ASP A 110 11.38 3.02 -9.45
N ARG A 111 11.67 2.80 -8.17
CA ARG A 111 12.47 1.66 -7.71
C ARG A 111 11.58 0.49 -7.27
N PRO A 112 11.67 -0.73 -7.81
CA PRO A 112 10.93 -1.87 -7.27
C PRO A 112 11.48 -2.34 -5.90
N ILE A 113 10.76 -3.23 -5.22
CA ILE A 113 11.30 -3.96 -4.07
C ILE A 113 12.15 -5.11 -4.60
N TYR A 114 13.42 -5.19 -4.18
CA TYR A 114 14.32 -6.26 -4.59
C TYR A 114 14.29 -7.44 -3.61
N GLN A 115 14.71 -8.62 -4.07
CA GLN A 115 14.91 -9.77 -3.19
C GLN A 115 15.92 -9.49 -2.06
N SER A 116 16.93 -8.65 -2.31
CA SER A 116 17.87 -8.21 -1.28
C SER A 116 17.20 -7.36 -0.19
N ASP A 117 16.17 -6.57 -0.54
CA ASP A 117 15.40 -5.77 0.42
C ASP A 117 14.60 -6.68 1.36
N ILE A 118 13.92 -7.69 0.81
CA ILE A 118 13.11 -8.67 1.56
C ILE A 118 13.99 -9.44 2.56
N LYS A 119 15.23 -9.75 2.19
CA LYS A 119 16.17 -10.49 3.03
C LYS A 119 16.97 -9.61 4.00
N LYS A 120 16.88 -8.28 3.89
CA LYS A 120 17.66 -7.38 4.73
C LYS A 120 17.05 -7.27 6.13
N PRO A 121 17.79 -7.60 7.20
CA PRO A 121 17.28 -7.50 8.56
C PRO A 121 17.09 -6.03 8.95
N THR A 122 15.87 -5.71 9.37
CA THR A 122 15.53 -4.45 10.05
C THR A 122 14.51 -4.78 11.16
N PRO A 123 14.39 -3.93 12.20
CA PRO A 123 13.36 -4.12 13.24
C PRO A 123 11.92 -4.09 12.71
N TYR A 124 11.70 -3.60 11.49
CA TYR A 124 10.38 -3.48 10.87
C TYR A 124 10.10 -4.58 9.85
N ASN A 125 11.10 -5.35 9.42
CA ASN A 125 10.92 -6.31 8.34
C ASN A 125 10.11 -7.53 8.81
N THR A 126 8.80 -7.48 8.63
CA THR A 126 7.86 -8.54 9.02
C THR A 126 7.96 -9.83 8.20
N TYR A 127 8.89 -9.92 7.26
CA TYR A 127 9.28 -11.21 6.66
C TYR A 127 10.28 -11.97 7.54
N LEU A 128 10.99 -11.27 8.42
CA LEU A 128 12.08 -11.82 9.23
C LEU A 128 11.73 -11.82 10.73
N ILE A 129 11.04 -10.80 11.22
CA ILE A 129 10.56 -10.74 12.60
C ILE A 129 9.24 -11.49 12.78
N ASN A 130 8.96 -11.90 14.01
CA ASN A 130 7.66 -12.46 14.40
C ASN A 130 6.81 -11.36 15.04
N GLY A 131 5.51 -11.38 14.81
CA GLY A 131 4.58 -10.39 15.37
C GLY A 131 4.63 -9.02 14.68
N LEU A 132 4.34 -7.98 15.46
CA LEU A 132 4.26 -6.59 15.02
C LEU A 132 5.65 -5.90 15.02
N PRO A 133 5.88 -4.91 14.15
CA PRO A 133 7.06 -4.04 14.24
C PRO A 133 7.02 -3.16 15.51
N PRO A 134 8.14 -2.52 15.91
CA PRO A 134 8.23 -1.81 17.18
C PRO A 134 7.41 -0.51 17.25
N THR A 135 7.07 0.10 16.11
CA THR A 135 6.24 1.30 16.04
C THR A 135 5.34 1.26 14.80
N PRO A 136 4.31 2.14 14.74
CA PRO A 136 3.56 2.35 13.50
C PRO A 136 4.47 2.75 12.34
N ILE A 137 4.04 2.44 11.12
CA ILE A 137 4.76 2.76 9.87
C ILE A 137 4.09 3.89 9.07
N ALA A 138 2.97 4.42 9.58
CA ALA A 138 2.18 5.49 9.02
C ALA A 138 1.21 6.03 10.09
N ASN A 139 0.55 7.16 9.81
CA ASN A 139 -0.59 7.64 10.59
C ASN A 139 -1.88 6.98 10.07
N PRO A 140 -2.50 6.03 10.81
CA PRO A 140 -3.70 5.35 10.36
C PRO A 140 -4.92 6.26 10.43
N GLY A 141 -5.73 6.25 9.38
CA GLY A 141 -7.02 6.92 9.38
C GLY A 141 -8.11 6.13 10.10
N ARG A 142 -9.28 6.78 10.27
CA ARG A 142 -10.46 6.15 10.88
C ARG A 142 -10.81 4.81 10.23
N ALA A 143 -10.77 4.73 8.90
CA ALA A 143 -11.15 3.52 8.17
C ALA A 143 -10.23 2.32 8.50
N ALA A 144 -8.92 2.54 8.66
CA ALA A 144 -7.98 1.50 9.05
C ALA A 144 -8.15 1.09 10.52
N LEU A 145 -8.36 2.05 11.41
CA LEU A 145 -8.66 1.77 12.81
C LEU A 145 -9.94 0.95 12.96
N GLU A 146 -11.02 1.33 12.28
CA GLU A 146 -12.29 0.59 12.31
C GLU A 146 -12.15 -0.81 11.70
N ALA A 147 -11.39 -0.95 10.61
CA ALA A 147 -11.13 -2.26 10.00
C ALA A 147 -10.39 -3.22 10.92
N VAL A 148 -9.43 -2.73 11.72
CA VAL A 148 -8.72 -3.57 12.70
C VAL A 148 -9.60 -3.83 13.94
N ALA A 149 -10.39 -2.85 14.37
CA ALA A 149 -11.27 -3.01 15.53
C ALA A 149 -12.44 -3.95 15.24
N ASN A 150 -12.92 -3.98 14.00
CA ASN A 150 -14.06 -4.77 13.54
C ASN A 150 -13.71 -5.47 12.20
N PRO A 151 -12.82 -6.47 12.23
CA PRO A 151 -12.37 -7.16 11.02
C PRO A 151 -13.47 -8.08 10.47
N SER A 152 -13.34 -8.44 9.19
CA SER A 152 -14.20 -9.45 8.58
C SER A 152 -14.01 -10.81 9.27
N LYS A 153 -15.11 -11.53 9.51
CA LYS A 153 -15.06 -12.89 10.07
C LYS A 153 -14.70 -13.89 8.96
N THR A 154 -13.42 -14.23 8.85
CA THR A 154 -12.89 -15.15 7.83
C THR A 154 -11.69 -15.89 8.39
N ASP A 155 -11.35 -17.05 7.82
CA ASP A 155 -10.12 -17.79 8.12
C ASP A 155 -8.99 -17.47 7.14
N ASP A 156 -9.12 -16.39 6.38
CA ASP A 156 -8.14 -16.02 5.37
C ASP A 156 -6.77 -15.77 6.01
N LEU A 157 -5.73 -16.32 5.38
CA LEU A 157 -4.34 -16.19 5.79
C LEU A 157 -3.47 -15.56 4.71
N TYR A 158 -3.98 -15.44 3.49
CA TYR A 158 -3.22 -14.95 2.35
C TYR A 158 -4.09 -14.07 1.49
N PHE A 159 -3.46 -13.12 0.82
CA PHE A 159 -4.08 -12.36 -0.25
C PHE A 159 -3.06 -12.07 -1.35
N VAL A 160 -3.53 -11.92 -2.57
CA VAL A 160 -2.71 -11.56 -3.73
C VAL A 160 -3.53 -10.67 -4.65
N ALA A 161 -2.88 -9.75 -5.36
CA ALA A 161 -3.56 -8.89 -6.32
C ALA A 161 -4.36 -9.70 -7.36
N ASP A 162 -5.54 -9.20 -7.72
CA ASP A 162 -6.45 -9.84 -8.68
C ASP A 162 -6.30 -9.32 -10.12
N GLY A 163 -5.56 -8.22 -10.31
CA GLY A 163 -5.40 -7.51 -11.59
C GLY A 163 -6.42 -6.40 -11.86
N THR A 164 -7.45 -6.25 -11.03
CA THR A 164 -8.44 -5.14 -11.07
C THR A 164 -8.11 -4.03 -10.05
N GLY A 165 -6.94 -4.14 -9.42
CA GLY A 165 -6.50 -3.31 -8.30
C GLY A 165 -7.05 -3.75 -6.95
N GLY A 166 -7.67 -4.94 -6.86
CA GLY A 166 -8.15 -5.55 -5.62
C GLY A 166 -7.35 -6.81 -5.28
N HIS A 167 -7.91 -7.65 -4.43
CA HIS A 167 -7.24 -8.85 -3.92
C HIS A 167 -8.13 -10.09 -3.96
N VAL A 168 -7.52 -11.22 -4.32
CA VAL A 168 -8.07 -12.55 -4.05
C VAL A 168 -7.48 -13.04 -2.72
N PHE A 169 -8.37 -13.46 -1.83
CA PHE A 169 -8.02 -13.97 -0.50
C PHE A 169 -8.08 -15.50 -0.47
N ALA A 170 -7.28 -16.10 0.39
CA ALA A 170 -7.20 -17.55 0.56
C ALA A 170 -6.94 -17.93 2.02
N ALA A 171 -7.57 -19.02 2.46
CA ALA A 171 -7.34 -19.61 3.78
C ALA A 171 -6.12 -20.55 3.78
N THR A 172 -5.77 -21.12 2.62
CA THR A 172 -4.67 -22.09 2.51
C THR A 172 -3.54 -21.61 1.58
N LEU A 173 -2.34 -22.14 1.82
CA LEU A 173 -1.18 -21.87 0.98
C LEU A 173 -1.35 -22.43 -0.45
N ALA A 174 -2.04 -23.57 -0.60
CA ALA A 174 -2.28 -24.18 -1.91
C ALA A 174 -3.14 -23.26 -2.79
N GLU A 175 -4.28 -22.79 -2.27
CA GLU A 175 -5.15 -21.82 -2.94
C GLU A 175 -4.41 -20.51 -3.24
N HIS A 176 -3.61 -20.02 -2.29
CA HIS A 176 -2.80 -18.82 -2.51
C HIS A 176 -1.83 -19.00 -3.69
N ASN A 177 -1.14 -20.13 -3.77
CA ASN A 177 -0.20 -20.42 -4.86
C ASN A 177 -0.90 -20.51 -6.22
N GLU A 178 -2.12 -21.06 -6.28
CA GLU A 178 -2.93 -21.04 -7.50
C GLU A 178 -3.30 -19.62 -7.91
N ASN A 179 -3.75 -18.79 -6.95
CA ASN A 179 -4.09 -17.39 -7.21
C ASN A 179 -2.87 -16.59 -7.68
N VAL A 180 -1.69 -16.82 -7.10
CA VAL A 180 -0.42 -16.24 -7.54
C VAL A 180 -0.10 -16.66 -8.98
N ALA A 181 -0.28 -17.94 -9.33
CA ALA A 181 -0.06 -18.41 -10.69
C ALA A 181 -1.00 -17.74 -11.70
N ARG A 182 -2.29 -17.62 -11.37
CA ARG A 182 -3.29 -16.90 -12.19
C ARG A 182 -2.91 -15.43 -12.38
N TYR A 183 -2.54 -14.74 -11.31
CA TYR A 183 -2.12 -13.35 -11.37
C TYR A 183 -0.86 -13.15 -12.24
N ARG A 184 0.15 -14.01 -12.11
CA ARG A 184 1.37 -13.96 -12.94
C ARG A 184 1.07 -14.20 -14.42
N ALA A 185 0.18 -15.14 -14.73
CA ALA A 185 -0.23 -15.39 -16.11
C ALA A 185 -0.95 -14.17 -16.72
N LEU A 186 -1.82 -13.52 -15.94
CA LEU A 186 -2.48 -12.27 -16.34
C LEU A 186 -1.46 -11.14 -16.59
N GLN A 187 -0.50 -10.94 -15.68
CA GLN A 187 0.56 -9.93 -15.83
C GLN A 187 1.38 -10.15 -17.10
N LYS A 188 1.75 -11.41 -17.39
CA LYS A 188 2.46 -11.75 -18.63
C LYS A 188 1.64 -11.40 -19.87
N LYS A 189 0.35 -11.77 -19.89
CA LYS A 189 -0.55 -11.47 -21.01
C LYS A 189 -0.67 -9.95 -21.24
N LEU A 190 -0.85 -9.17 -20.17
CA LEU A 190 -0.93 -7.71 -20.26
C LEU A 190 0.37 -7.09 -20.77
N ALA A 191 1.52 -7.59 -20.32
CA ALA A 191 2.82 -7.14 -20.80
C ALA A 191 3.02 -7.45 -22.30
N ASP A 192 2.64 -8.66 -22.73
CA ASP A 192 2.71 -9.08 -24.14
C ASP A 192 1.78 -8.22 -25.03
N GLU A 193 0.56 -7.91 -24.55
CA GLU A 193 -0.40 -7.03 -25.24
C GLU A 193 0.11 -5.58 -25.31
N ALA A 194 0.67 -5.05 -24.22
CA ALA A 194 1.26 -3.72 -24.19
C ALA A 194 2.46 -3.61 -25.14
N ALA A 195 3.31 -4.64 -25.21
CA ALA A 195 4.43 -4.70 -26.14
C ALA A 195 3.96 -4.73 -27.60
N LYS A 196 2.93 -5.53 -27.91
CA LYS A 196 2.32 -5.56 -29.26
C LYS A 196 1.67 -4.23 -29.65
N ALA A 197 0.94 -3.60 -28.73
CA ALA A 197 0.34 -2.29 -28.96
C ALA A 197 1.39 -1.18 -29.13
N GLY A 198 2.49 -1.26 -28.40
CA GLY A 198 3.64 -0.36 -28.56
C GLY A 198 4.34 -0.52 -29.92
N ALA A 199 4.55 -1.76 -30.36
CA ALA A 199 5.12 -2.06 -31.67
C ALA A 199 4.22 -1.57 -32.82
N ALA A 200 2.91 -1.83 -32.74
CA ALA A 200 1.95 -1.38 -33.76
C ALA A 200 1.87 0.16 -33.85
N LYS A 201 1.98 0.88 -32.73
CA LYS A 201 2.04 2.35 -32.71
C LYS A 201 3.36 2.89 -33.28
N ALA A 202 4.48 2.21 -33.04
CA ALA A 202 5.77 2.58 -33.59
C ALA A 202 5.83 2.37 -35.11
N ASP A 203 5.25 1.27 -35.61
CA ASP A 203 5.15 1.00 -37.04
C ASP A 203 4.22 2.01 -37.74
N ALA A 204 3.07 2.38 -37.14
CA ALA A 204 2.18 3.40 -37.69
C ALA A 204 2.85 4.79 -37.78
N ALA A 205 3.60 5.20 -36.76
CA ALA A 205 4.34 6.46 -36.77
C ALA A 205 5.48 6.50 -37.80
N LYS A 206 6.04 5.33 -38.17
CA LYS A 206 7.08 5.21 -39.18
C LYS A 206 6.52 5.30 -40.60
N VAL A 207 5.27 4.89 -40.81
CA VAL A 207 4.56 5.01 -42.10
C VAL A 207 4.14 6.47 -42.36
N GLU A 208 3.72 7.22 -41.35
CA GLU A 208 3.39 8.66 -41.49
C GLU A 208 4.62 9.56 -41.68
N GLY A 209 5.79 9.16 -41.19
CA GLY A 209 7.05 9.91 -41.39
C GLY A 209 7.73 9.72 -42.76
N GLN A 210 7.17 8.90 -43.65
CA GLN A 210 7.79 8.53 -44.93
C GLN A 210 7.05 9.08 -46.16
N THR A 211 5.98 9.88 -45.99
CA THR A 211 5.17 10.42 -47.09
C THR A 211 5.55 11.82 -47.57
N ASP A 212 6.54 12.48 -46.98
CA ASP A 212 7.05 13.79 -47.46
C ASP A 212 8.44 13.63 -48.11
N ALA A 213 8.47 13.05 -49.31
CA ALA A 213 9.59 13.24 -50.25
C ALA A 213 9.03 13.90 -51.52
N PRO A 214 9.44 15.13 -51.88
CA PRO A 214 8.96 15.75 -53.11
C PRO A 214 9.56 15.01 -54.31
N VAL A 215 8.69 14.58 -55.20
CA VAL A 215 9.04 14.05 -56.52
C VAL A 215 9.40 15.25 -57.40
N ASP A 216 10.69 15.39 -57.71
CA ASP A 216 11.18 16.34 -58.71
C ASP A 216 10.66 15.96 -60.10
N GLY A 217 10.16 16.97 -60.81
CA GLY A 217 9.95 16.93 -62.25
C GLY A 217 8.98 17.99 -62.74
N ASP A 218 9.49 19.11 -63.27
CA ASP A 218 9.48 19.33 -64.72
C ASP A 218 10.31 20.59 -65.11
N THR A 219 10.81 20.49 -66.33
CA THR A 219 11.71 21.29 -67.17
C THR A 219 11.22 22.68 -67.58
N GLY A 220 12.16 23.58 -67.94
CA GLY A 220 11.88 24.82 -68.68
C GLY A 220 13.02 25.84 -68.83
N ALA A 221 13.86 25.67 -69.86
CA ALA A 221 14.60 26.64 -70.71
C ALA A 221 15.17 27.99 -70.16
N ALA A 222 16.47 28.26 -70.40
CA ALA A 222 16.97 29.16 -71.47
C ALA A 222 18.48 29.52 -71.36
N GLN A 223 19.12 29.55 -72.53
CA GLN A 223 20.48 30.01 -72.93
C GLN A 223 21.66 29.05 -72.78
#